data_AF-A0A1S8CDJ1-F1
#
_entry.id   AF-A0A1S8CDJ1-F1
#
_cell.length_a   1.000
_cell.length_b   1.000
_cell.length_c   1.000
_cell.angle_alpha   90.00
_cell.angle_beta   90.00
_cell.angle_gamma   90.00
#
_symmetry.space_group_name_H-M   'P 1'
#
loop_
_entity.id
_entity.type
_entity.pdbx_description
1 polymer ?
#
loop_
_entity_poly.entity_id
_entity_poly.type
_entity_poly.pdbx_seq_one_letter_code
_entity_poly.pdbx_strand_id
1 'polypeptide(L)' 'MLAPGTELPADCTERPSATIPWDGGGPWPDLSSAPQLECDGWVTVQIDDHLYLWGQESTAGQA' A
#
# COMPACT_ATOMS: atom_id res chain seq x y z
N MET A 1 -18.46 -9.74 7.08
CA MET A 1 -18.14 -9.28 8.45
C MET A 1 -16.83 -9.93 8.86
N LEU A 2 -15.89 -9.19 9.43
CA LEU A 2 -14.63 -9.76 9.94
C LEU A 2 -14.91 -10.54 11.24
N ALA A 3 -14.04 -11.50 11.56
CA ALA A 3 -14.19 -12.33 12.74
C ALA A 3 -14.03 -11.49 14.04
N PRO A 4 -14.73 -11.86 15.13
CA PRO A 4 -14.53 -11.21 16.42
C PRO A 4 -13.08 -11.39 16.88
N GLY A 5 -12.42 -10.27 17.21
CA GLY A 5 -10.99 -10.24 17.54
C GLY A 5 -10.06 -10.00 16.34
N THR A 6 -10.60 -9.81 15.13
CA THR A 6 -9.80 -9.31 14.02
C THR A 6 -9.58 -7.81 14.21
N GLU A 7 -8.35 -7.46 14.56
CA GLU A 7 -7.87 -6.10 14.65
C GLU A 7 -7.39 -5.66 13.27
N LEU A 8 -7.56 -4.39 12.93
CA LEU A 8 -6.83 -3.81 11.80
C LEU A 8 -5.33 -3.88 12.14
N PRO A 9 -4.45 -4.18 11.17
CA PRO A 9 -3.01 -4.08 11.39
C PRO A 9 -2.68 -2.72 12.00
N ALA A 10 -2.16 -2.71 13.23
CA ALA A 10 -1.97 -1.48 13.99
C ALA A 10 -0.69 -0.73 13.61
N ASP A 11 0.25 -1.41 12.96
CA ASP A 11 1.55 -0.86 12.58
C ASP A 11 1.54 -0.44 11.11
N CYS A 12 0.75 0.59 10.82
CA CYS A 12 0.81 1.30 9.55
C CYS A 12 1.72 2.52 9.71
N THR A 13 2.85 2.53 9.01
CA THR A 13 3.77 3.67 9.01
C THR A 13 3.52 4.55 7.78
N GLU A 14 3.40 5.86 7.97
CA GLU A 14 3.34 6.80 6.84
C GLU A 14 4.63 6.75 6.02
N ARG A 15 4.47 6.62 4.70
CA ARG A 15 5.56 6.71 3.73
C ARG A 15 5.45 8.01 2.93
N PRO A 16 6.48 8.86 2.96
CA PRO A 16 6.50 10.07 2.14
C PRO A 16 6.67 9.76 0.64
N SER A 17 7.14 8.57 0.29
CA SER A 17 7.24 8.08 -1.08
C SER A 17 7.15 6.56 -1.14
N ALA A 18 6.14 6.03 -1.84
CA ALA A 18 6.17 4.66 -2.34
C ALA A 18 6.27 4.67 -3.87
N THR A 19 7.03 3.71 -4.38
CA THR A 19 7.13 3.46 -5.81
C THR A 19 5.88 2.70 -6.24
N ILE A 20 5.18 3.25 -7.22
CA ILE A 20 4.04 2.58 -7.87
C ILE A 20 4.54 1.29 -8.49
N PRO A 21 3.87 0.13 -8.26
CA PRO A 21 4.26 -1.10 -8.92
C PRO A 21 3.99 -0.96 -10.42
N TRP A 22 4.83 -1.58 -11.23
CA TRP A 22 4.56 -1.64 -12.67
C TRP A 22 3.30 -2.49 -12.91
N ASP A 23 2.20 -1.84 -13.28
CA ASP A 23 0.89 -2.48 -13.50
C ASP A 23 0.60 -2.71 -15.00
N GLY A 24 1.63 -2.97 -15.81
CA GLY A 24 1.42 -3.16 -17.25
C GLY A 24 1.07 -1.89 -18.05
N GLY A 25 1.23 -0.70 -17.45
CA GLY A 25 1.03 0.59 -18.12
C GLY A 25 -0.38 1.18 -18.03
N GLY A 26 -1.23 0.67 -17.13
CA GLY A 26 -2.50 1.29 -16.79
C GLY A 26 -2.33 2.68 -16.14
N PRO A 27 -3.30 3.60 -16.31
CA PRO A 27 -3.24 4.91 -15.69
C PRO A 27 -3.42 4.79 -14.17
N TRP A 28 -2.41 5.23 -13.42
CA TRP A 28 -2.51 5.40 -11.99
C TRP A 28 -3.10 6.77 -11.64
N PRO A 29 -3.91 6.87 -10.58
CA PRO A 29 -4.34 8.17 -10.06
C PRO A 29 -3.14 8.94 -9.49
N ASP A 30 -3.31 10.24 -9.28
CA ASP A 30 -2.32 11.04 -8.59
C ASP A 30 -2.21 10.63 -7.11
N LEU A 31 -1.14 9.92 -6.77
CA LEU A 31 -0.90 9.45 -5.41
C LEU A 31 -0.36 10.53 -4.47
N SER A 32 0.01 11.70 -4.99
CA SER A 32 0.50 12.81 -4.17
C SER A 32 -0.62 13.46 -3.34
N SER A 33 -1.86 13.21 -3.74
CA SER A 33 -3.07 13.74 -3.11
C SER A 33 -3.49 13.01 -1.84
N ALA A 34 -2.85 11.88 -1.50
CA ALA A 34 -3.20 11.05 -0.34
C ALA A 34 -1.96 10.50 0.40
N PRO A 35 -2.05 10.30 1.73
CA PRO A 35 -0.99 9.64 2.48
C PRO A 35 -0.86 8.19 2.03
N GLN A 36 0.38 7.72 1.93
CA GLN A 36 0.70 6.34 1.60
C GLN A 36 1.12 5.66 2.90
N LEU A 37 0.52 4.52 3.22
CA LEU A 37 0.80 3.79 4.45
C LEU A 37 1.42 2.44 4.11
N GLU A 38 2.49 2.09 4.79
CA GLU A 38 3.04 0.74 4.78
C GLU A 38 2.53 -0.03 5.99
N CYS A 39 1.79 -1.10 5.74
CA CYS A 39 1.20 -1.97 6.75
C CYS A 39 1.59 -3.41 6.44
N ASP A 40 2.41 -4.03 7.30
CA ASP A 40 2.79 -5.45 7.18
C ASP A 40 3.38 -5.83 5.80
N GLY A 41 4.25 -4.97 5.24
CA GLY A 41 4.88 -5.18 3.92
C GLY A 41 4.00 -4.84 2.70
N TRP A 42 2.79 -4.35 2.94
CA TRP A 42 1.90 -3.84 1.91
C TRP A 42 1.90 -2.32 1.90
N VAL A 43 1.88 -1.72 0.72
CA VAL A 43 1.59 -0.29 0.56
C VAL A 43 0.11 -0.11 0.29
N THR A 44 -0.51 0.79 1.03
CA THR A 44 -1.91 1.17 0.93
C THR A 44 -2.03 2.66 0.66
N VAL A 45 -2.91 3.02 -0.28
CA VAL A 45 -3.26 4.42 -0.56
C VAL A 45 -4.76 4.49 -0.76
N GLN A 46 -5.44 5.35 0.02
CA GLN A 46 -6.87 5.61 -0.15
C GLN A 46 -7.07 6.96 -0.81
N ILE A 47 -7.72 6.97 -1.97
CA ILE A 47 -8.11 8.18 -2.71
C ILE A 47 -9.61 8.12 -2.93
N ASP A 48 -10.32 9.10 -2.39
CA ASP A 48 -11.79 9.10 -2.34
C ASP A 48 -12.32 7.78 -1.74
N ASP A 49 -13.19 7.07 -2.47
CA ASP A 49 -13.79 5.79 -2.06
C ASP A 49 -12.96 4.56 -2.52
N HIS A 50 -11.79 4.78 -3.14
CA HIS A 50 -10.97 3.72 -3.70
C HIS A 50 -9.75 3.43 -2.83
N LEU A 51 -9.54 2.14 -2.52
CA LEU A 51 -8.34 1.64 -1.86
C LEU A 51 -7.43 0.98 -2.89
N TYR A 52 -6.22 1.52 -3.03
CA TYR A 52 -5.13 0.94 -3.82
C TYR A 52 -4.18 0.20 -2.88
N LEU A 53 -3.83 -1.03 -3.25
CA LEU A 53 -3.02 -1.92 -2.43
C LEU A 53 -2.04 -2.67 -3.33
N TRP A 54 -0.76 -2.71 -2.93
CA TRP A 54 0.24 -3.55 -3.59
C TRP A 54 1.31 -4.04 -2.63
N GLY A 55 1.86 -5.21 -2.94
CA GLY A 55 2.99 -5.77 -2.20
C GLY A 55 4.29 -5.06 -2.57
N GLN A 56 5.20 -4.93 -1.61
CA GLN A 56 6.60 -4.62 -1.91
C GLN A 56 7.34 -5.94 -2.16
N GLU A 57 8.11 -6.04 -3.25
CA GLU A 57 9.13 -7.08 -3.31
C GLU A 57 10.20 -6.75 -2.27
N SER A 58 10.31 -7.61 -1.25
CA SER A 58 11.47 -7.62 -0.37
C SER A 58 12.71 -7.87 -1.22
N THR A 59 13.61 -6.88 -1.35
CA THR A 59 14.97 -7.11 -1.86
C THR A 59 15.78 -7.94 -0.87
N ALA A 60 15.39 -9.20 -0.68
CA ALA A 60 16.13 -10.22 0.03
C ALA A 60 16.43 -11.36 -0.95
N GLY A 61 17.30 -11.08 -1.94
CA GLY A 61 17.66 -12.09 -2.94
C GLY A 61 18.20 -11.54 -4.25
N GLN A 62 19.19 -10.64 -4.22
CA GLN A 62 20.17 -10.55 -5.30
C GLN A 62 21.51 -10.93 -4.70
N ALA A 63 21.84 -12.22 -4.81
CA ALA A 63 23.15 -12.80 -4.57
C ALA A 63 23.70 -13.25 -5.93
#